data_AF-A0A2J0MFN5-F1
#
_entry.id   AF-A0A2J0MFN5-F1
#
_cell.length_a   1.000
_cell.length_b   1.000
_cell.length_c   1.000
_cell.angle_alpha   90.00
_cell.angle_beta   90.00
_cell.angle_gamma   90.00
#
_symmetry.space_group_name_H-M   'P 1'
#
loop_
_entity.id
_entity.type
_entity.pdbx_description
1 polymer ?
#
loop_
_entity_poly.entity_id
_entity_poly.type
_entity_poly.pdbx_seq_one_letter_code
_entity_poly.pdbx_strand_id
1 'polypeptide(L)'
;MQNCWKFTQKNVFSELLSLLGKMTQENLNQQIEYLRVENEILRKRVSKCIRPTAVEKRKLLKFAIPLGKNIRNIISIVKYETFLLWVRKYKRKTEPKRLTSAAGLRL
;
A
#
# COMPACT_ATOMS: atom_id res chain seq x y z
N MET A 1 26.13 5.77 -17.93
CA MET A 1 25.09 4.81 -17.51
C MET A 1 23.73 5.43 -17.77
N GLN A 2 22.88 4.70 -18.49
CA GLN A 2 21.50 5.02 -18.88
C GLN A 2 20.64 5.29 -17.61
N ASN A 3 19.61 6.16 -17.59
CA ASN A 3 18.37 5.96 -18.32
C ASN A 3 17.61 7.28 -18.60
N CYS A 4 17.33 7.42 -19.90
CA CYS A 4 16.17 8.01 -20.56
C CYS A 4 14.91 8.13 -19.69
N TRP A 5 14.18 9.25 -19.84
CA TRP A 5 12.73 9.35 -20.07
C TRP A 5 12.26 10.78 -19.74
N LYS A 6 12.49 11.73 -20.65
CA LYS A 6 11.64 12.92 -20.77
C LYS A 6 11.44 13.24 -22.25
N PHE A 7 10.52 12.51 -22.87
CA PHE A 7 9.92 12.98 -24.11
C PHE A 7 8.53 13.51 -23.77
N THR A 8 8.46 14.79 -23.39
CA THR A 8 7.19 15.48 -23.17
C THR A 8 6.92 16.33 -24.42
N GLN A 9 6.42 15.70 -25.47
CA GLN A 9 5.70 16.42 -26.52
C GLN A 9 4.35 16.84 -25.93
N LYS A 10 4.18 18.13 -25.66
CA LYS A 10 2.88 18.70 -25.26
C LYS A 10 1.97 18.68 -26.47
N ASN A 11 1.20 17.60 -26.61
CA ASN A 11 0.21 17.44 -27.67
C ASN A 11 -1.18 17.66 -27.05
N VAL A 12 -2.12 18.30 -27.74
CA VAL A 12 -3.49 18.58 -27.24
C VAL A 12 -4.17 17.29 -26.74
N PHE A 13 -3.88 16.16 -27.39
CA PHE A 13 -4.32 14.84 -26.98
C PHE A 13 -3.83 14.43 -25.58
N SER A 14 -2.59 14.75 -25.22
CA SER A 14 -2.04 14.46 -23.89
C SER A 14 -2.68 15.30 -22.79
N GLU A 15 -3.07 16.54 -23.10
CA GLU A 15 -3.79 17.41 -22.17
C GLU A 15 -5.22 16.92 -21.93
N LEU A 16 -5.91 16.50 -23.00
CA LEU A 16 -7.23 15.87 -22.90
C LEU A 16 -7.18 14.59 -22.05
N LEU A 17 -6.20 13.71 -22.31
CA LEU A 17 -6.01 12.49 -21.51
C LEU A 17 -5.68 12.81 -20.05
N SER A 18 -4.89 13.85 -19.78
CA SER A 18 -4.61 14.29 -18.41
C SER A 18 -5.86 14.83 -17.72
N LEU A 19 -6.69 15.60 -18.42
CA LEU A 19 -7.96 16.14 -17.90
C LEU A 19 -8.93 15.01 -17.55
N LEU A 20 -9.11 14.04 -18.46
CA LEU A 20 -9.93 12.85 -18.23
C LEU A 20 -9.39 12.01 -17.06
N GLY A 21 -8.07 11.86 -16.98
CA GLY A 21 -7.41 11.22 -15.85
C GLY A 21 -7.73 11.93 -14.53
N LYS A 22 -7.63 13.26 -14.47
CA LYS A 22 -7.95 14.04 -13.26
C LYS A 22 -9.42 13.88 -12.86
N MET A 23 -10.33 14.03 -13.81
CA MET A 23 -11.77 13.94 -13.56
C MET A 23 -12.19 12.55 -13.05
N THR A 24 -11.59 11.48 -13.59
CA THR A 24 -11.86 10.11 -13.10
C THR A 24 -11.27 9.86 -11.72
N GLN A 25 -10.08 10.41 -11.41
CA GLN A 25 -9.47 10.29 -10.09
C GLN A 25 -10.22 11.07 -9.01
N GLU A 26 -10.83 12.21 -9.33
CA GLU A 26 -11.64 13.00 -8.39
C GLU A 26 -12.82 12.19 -7.83
N ASN A 27 -13.62 11.58 -8.70
CA ASN A 27 -14.75 10.74 -8.28
C ASN A 27 -14.29 9.54 -7.43
N LEU A 28 -13.16 8.90 -7.79
CA LEU A 28 -12.60 7.79 -7.02
C LEU A 28 -12.12 8.23 -5.63
N ASN A 29 -11.50 9.41 -5.54
CA ASN A 29 -11.05 9.95 -4.26
C ASN A 29 -12.22 10.27 -3.34
N GLN A 30 -13.31 10.85 -3.87
CA GLN A 30 -14.54 11.09 -3.12
C GLN A 30 -15.14 9.79 -2.58
N GLN A 31 -15.18 8.72 -3.40
CA GLN A 31 -15.65 7.41 -2.95
C GLN A 31 -14.78 6.85 -1.81
N ILE A 32 -13.46 6.96 -1.91
CA ILE A 32 -12.53 6.51 -0.85
C ILE A 32 -12.74 7.31 0.44
N GLU A 33 -12.92 8.63 0.33
CA GLU A 33 -13.17 9.50 1.48
C GLU A 33 -14.50 9.17 2.16
N TYR A 34 -15.56 8.98 1.39
CA TYR A 34 -16.85 8.50 1.89
C TYR A 34 -16.72 7.17 2.64
N LEU A 35 -16.08 6.17 2.02
CA LEU A 35 -15.86 4.85 2.63
C LEU A 35 -15.00 4.94 3.90
N ARG A 36 -14.10 5.91 3.99
CA ARG A 36 -13.30 6.15 5.21
C ARG A 36 -14.19 6.65 6.34
N VAL A 37 -15.03 7.65 6.08
CA VAL A 37 -15.96 8.21 7.06
C VAL A 37 -16.95 7.15 7.53
N GLU A 38 -17.53 6.38 6.60
CA GLU A 38 -18.42 5.26 6.92
C GLU A 38 -17.72 4.24 7.82
N ASN A 39 -16.50 3.83 7.46
CA ASN A 39 -15.70 2.91 8.28
C ASN A 39 -15.39 3.47 9.68
N GLU A 40 -15.21 4.78 9.83
CA GLU A 40 -15.02 5.42 11.13
C GLU A 40 -16.31 5.37 11.97
N ILE A 41 -17.45 5.68 11.37
CA ILE A 41 -18.77 5.60 12.03
C ILE A 41 -19.05 4.17 12.47
N LEU A 42 -18.84 3.19 11.60
CA LEU A 42 -19.00 1.76 11.90
C LEU A 42 -18.10 1.35 13.07
N ARG A 43 -16.83 1.79 13.08
CA ARG A 43 -15.90 1.51 14.19
C ARG A 43 -16.34 2.11 15.51
N LYS A 44 -16.89 3.33 15.52
CA LYS A 44 -17.44 3.95 16.74
C LYS A 44 -18.61 3.16 17.30
N ARG A 45 -19.41 2.52 16.43
CA ARG A 45 -20.55 1.69 16.82
C ARG A 45 -20.18 0.30 17.30
N VAL A 46 -19.02 -0.24 16.87
CA VAL A 46 -18.53 -1.53 17.38
C VAL A 46 -17.83 -1.31 18.72
N SER A 47 -18.51 -1.69 19.80
CA SER A 47 -18.09 -1.49 21.20
C SER A 47 -16.88 -2.35 21.65
N LYS A 48 -16.27 -3.14 20.77
CA LYS A 48 -15.14 -4.03 21.10
C LYS A 48 -13.87 -3.68 20.31
N CYS A 49 -12.72 -3.79 20.96
CA CYS A 49 -11.41 -3.74 20.31
C CYS A 49 -11.28 -4.88 19.30
N ILE A 50 -11.45 -4.60 18.00
CA ILE A 50 -11.33 -5.59 16.93
C ILE A 50 -9.84 -5.83 16.67
N ARG A 51 -9.30 -6.91 17.22
CA ARG A 51 -7.96 -7.40 16.86
C ARG A 51 -8.08 -8.21 15.57
N PRO A 52 -7.38 -7.83 14.49
CA PRO A 52 -7.49 -8.54 13.23
C PRO A 52 -6.90 -9.95 13.35
N THR A 53 -7.67 -10.92 12.87
CA THR A 53 -7.30 -12.33 12.76
C THR A 53 -6.14 -12.50 11.78
N ALA A 54 -5.40 -13.61 11.87
CA ALA A 54 -4.31 -13.92 10.93
C ALA A 54 -4.76 -13.95 9.46
N VAL A 55 -6.01 -14.33 9.19
CA VAL A 55 -6.62 -14.31 7.85
C VAL A 55 -6.84 -12.88 7.37
N GLU A 56 -7.45 -12.04 8.20
CA GLU A 56 -7.72 -10.63 7.90
C GLU A 56 -6.41 -9.86 7.69
N LYS A 57 -5.42 -10.10 8.54
CA LYS A 57 -4.07 -9.54 8.39
C LYS A 57 -3.44 -9.88 7.04
N ARG A 58 -3.59 -11.11 6.55
CA ARG A 58 -3.10 -11.50 5.21
C ARG A 58 -3.85 -10.77 4.10
N LYS A 59 -5.18 -10.62 4.21
CA LYS A 59 -5.98 -9.84 3.27
C LYS A 59 -5.52 -8.38 3.24
N LEU A 60 -5.33 -7.77 4.41
CA LEU A 60 -4.83 -6.40 4.53
C LEU A 60 -3.46 -6.23 3.88
N LEU A 61 -2.52 -7.14 4.12
CA LEU A 61 -1.21 -7.10 3.47
C LEU A 61 -1.31 -7.24 1.94
N LYS A 62 -2.15 -8.16 1.44
CA LYS A 62 -2.35 -8.38 0.00
C LYS A 62 -2.78 -7.09 -0.73
N PHE A 63 -3.74 -6.36 -0.17
CA PHE A 63 -4.23 -5.13 -0.80
C PHE A 63 -3.38 -3.90 -0.48
N ALA A 64 -2.68 -3.87 0.65
CA ALA A 64 -1.91 -2.70 1.06
C ALA A 64 -0.49 -2.62 0.47
N ILE A 65 0.13 -3.75 0.10
CA ILE A 65 1.48 -3.75 -0.50
C ILE A 65 1.51 -2.98 -1.83
N PRO A 66 0.57 -3.19 -2.78
CA PRO A 66 0.54 -2.46 -4.05
C PRO A 66 0.32 -0.94 -3.88
N LEU A 67 -0.35 -0.52 -2.80
CA LEU A 67 -0.62 0.90 -2.53
C LEU A 67 0.63 1.69 -2.08
N GLY A 68 1.73 1.01 -1.76
CA GLY A 68 3.02 1.63 -1.48
C GLY A 68 2.96 2.67 -0.35
N LYS A 69 3.42 3.89 -0.62
CA LYS A 69 3.45 4.99 0.37
C LYS A 69 2.07 5.57 0.65
N ASN A 70 1.14 5.47 -0.30
CA ASN A 70 -0.20 6.07 -0.21
C ASN A 70 -1.07 5.41 0.86
N ILE A 71 -0.73 4.19 1.28
CA ILE A 71 -1.44 3.49 2.36
C ILE A 71 -1.48 4.27 3.67
N ARG A 72 -0.47 5.13 3.93
CA ARG A 72 -0.44 5.98 5.14
C ARG A 72 -1.68 6.85 5.24
N ASN A 73 -2.16 7.34 4.10
CA ASN A 73 -3.29 8.26 4.05
C ASN A 73 -4.63 7.52 4.15
N ILE A 74 -4.67 6.20 3.97
CA ILE A 74 -5.93 5.42 3.87
C ILE A 74 -6.11 4.48 5.07
N ILE A 75 -5.02 4.03 5.70
CA ILE A 75 -5.08 3.01 6.76
C ILE A 75 -5.75 3.55 8.03
N SER A 76 -6.90 2.99 8.39
CA SER A 76 -7.63 3.31 9.63
C SER A 76 -7.75 2.12 10.58
N ILE A 77 -7.58 0.90 10.06
CA ILE A 77 -7.82 -0.34 10.82
C ILE A 77 -6.75 -0.60 11.87
N VAL A 78 -5.50 -0.34 11.50
CA VAL A 78 -4.32 -0.62 12.33
C VAL A 78 -3.43 0.62 12.27
N LYS A 79 -2.70 0.90 13.35
CA LYS A 79 -1.66 1.93 13.32
C LYS A 79 -0.69 1.65 12.17
N TYR A 80 -0.31 2.70 11.45
CA TYR A 80 0.60 2.59 10.30
C TYR A 80 1.92 1.89 10.67
N GLU A 81 2.48 2.18 11.85
CA GLU A 81 3.69 1.53 12.38
C GLU A 81 3.52 0.01 12.53
N THR A 82 2.38 -0.42 13.08
CA THR A 82 2.06 -1.84 13.23
C THR A 82 1.96 -2.54 11.88
N PHE A 83 1.37 -1.87 10.90
CA PHE A 83 1.31 -2.36 9.53
C PHE A 83 2.71 -2.50 8.92
N LEU A 84 3.62 -1.53 9.09
CA LEU A 84 5.00 -1.63 8.61
C LEU A 84 5.74 -2.82 9.23
N LEU A 85 5.55 -3.08 10.52
CA LEU A 85 6.12 -4.26 11.18
C LEU A 85 5.60 -5.56 10.55
N TRP A 86 4.33 -5.60 10.14
CA TRP A 86 3.76 -6.75 9.45
C TRP A 86 4.32 -6.93 8.06
N VAL A 87 4.51 -5.86 7.30
CA VAL A 87 5.16 -5.90 5.97
C VAL A 87 6.59 -6.44 6.09
N ARG A 88 7.37 -5.96 7.07
CA ARG A 88 8.74 -6.47 7.34
C ARG A 88 8.75 -7.97 7.68
N LYS A 89 7.82 -8.41 8.53
CA LYS A 89 7.67 -9.85 8.87
C LYS A 89 7.25 -10.68 7.67
N TYR A 90 6.35 -10.15 6.83
CA TYR A 90 5.88 -10.81 5.62
C TYR A 90 7.01 -11.02 4.61
N LYS A 91 7.82 -9.97 4.35
CA LYS A 91 8.99 -10.04 3.46
C LYS A 91 10.03 -11.07 3.94
N ARG A 92 10.39 -11.07 5.24
CA ARG A 92 11.32 -12.08 5.79
C ARG A 92 10.83 -13.52 5.67
N LYS A 93 9.51 -13.75 5.65
CA LYS A 93 8.94 -15.10 5.48
C LYS A 93 8.91 -15.54 4.03
N THR A 94 8.85 -14.59 3.10
CA THR A 94 8.77 -14.84 1.65
C THR A 94 10.13 -14.86 0.97
N GLU A 95 11.11 -14.13 1.50
CA GLU A 95 12.50 -14.25 1.08
C GLU A 95 13.09 -15.58 1.61
N PRO A 96 13.65 -16.45 0.75
CA PRO A 96 14.38 -17.61 1.22
C PRO A 96 15.55 -17.09 2.06
N LYS A 97 15.68 -17.61 3.29
CA LYS A 97 16.85 -17.35 4.14
C LYS A 97 18.06 -17.76 3.29
N ARG A 98 18.84 -16.79 2.78
CA ARG A 98 20.09 -17.08 2.12
C ARG A 98 20.92 -17.85 3.14
N LEU A 99 21.02 -19.17 2.96
CA LEU A 99 21.99 -19.97 3.68
C LEU A 99 23.32 -19.32 3.33
N THR A 100 23.98 -18.74 4.31
CA THR A 100 25.37 -18.31 4.21
C THR A 100 26.20 -19.56 3.98
N SER A 101 26.30 -19.97 2.73
CA SER A 101 27.30 -20.89 2.24
C SER A 101 28.61 -20.09 2.09
N ALA A 102 29.66 -20.60 2.72
CA ALA A 102 31.07 -20.24 2.56
C ALA A 102 31.60 -18.90 3.16
N ALA A 103 31.93 -18.92 4.46
CA ALA A 103 33.10 -18.24 5.05
C ALA A 103 33.31 -18.77 6.49
N GLY A 104 34.34 -19.54 6.85
CA GLY A 104 35.51 -19.95 6.10
C GLY A 104 36.19 -21.19 6.68
N LEU A 105 36.78 -21.97 5.77
CA LEU A 105 38.00 -22.73 6.04
C LEU A 105 39.09 -21.72 6.40
N ARG A 106 39.62 -21.76 7.62
CA ARG A 106 40.98 -21.31 7.94
C ARG A 106 41.50 -22.08 9.16
N LEU A 107 42.66 -22.69 8.93
CA LEU A 107 43.56 -23.44 9.82
C LEU A 107 43.16 -24.91 10.02
#